data_AF-A0A5P9EVL5-F1
#
_entry.id   AF-A0A5P9EVL5-F1
#
_cell.length_a   1.000
_cell.length_b   1.000
_cell.length_c   1.000
_cell.angle_alpha   90.00
_cell.angle_beta   90.00
_cell.angle_gamma   90.00
#
_symmetry.space_group_name_H-M   'P 1'
#
loop_
_entity.id
_entity.type
_entity.pdbx_description
1 polymer ?
#
loop_
_entity_poly.entity_id
_entity_poly.type
_entity_poly.pdbx_seq_one_letter_code
_entity_poly.pdbx_strand_id
1 'polypeptide(L)'
;MNPVIRRILPFIFLVVTSLSWGIYYTTTTHFNNSGEANYEWLFLIDGLFVLPLLCFVCIKDKKQALVKAVVYVSLAILVGSFIIPDESKVIWEYLESGRYVLLIGFVLLEVMAIVTMFMAIKVALSKQEDPDLAIVSAVQKYVGKGALCKILTFETRMWMFLFCANSISFKHFHGSQHFSYHLKDGSQSTALGFIPRFSQ
;
A
#
# COMPACT_ATOMS: atom_id res chain seq x y z
N MET A 1 9.27 -29.95 4.00
CA MET A 1 8.09 -29.07 4.25
C MET A 1 7.57 -28.55 2.92
N ASN A 2 6.26 -28.62 2.68
CA ASN A 2 5.63 -28.18 1.42
C ASN A 2 5.96 -26.67 1.18
N PRO A 3 6.41 -26.27 -0.04
CA PRO A 3 6.75 -24.87 -0.34
C PRO A 3 5.60 -23.88 -0.09
N VAL A 4 4.35 -24.33 -0.23
CA VAL A 4 3.16 -23.52 0.07
C VAL A 4 3.09 -23.22 1.57
N ILE A 5 3.24 -24.25 2.41
CA ILE A 5 3.20 -24.13 3.88
C ILE A 5 4.30 -23.20 4.37
N ARG A 6 5.52 -23.33 3.81
CA ARG A 6 6.64 -22.45 4.18
C ARG A 6 6.33 -20.98 3.90
N ARG A 7 5.63 -20.66 2.80
CA ARG A 7 5.29 -19.26 2.46
C ARG A 7 4.20 -18.67 3.35
N ILE A 8 3.30 -19.50 3.87
CA ILE A 8 2.17 -19.09 4.72
C ILE A 8 2.59 -19.04 6.20
N LEU A 9 3.66 -19.72 6.59
CA LEU A 9 4.11 -19.84 7.98
C LEU A 9 4.30 -18.49 8.70
N PRO A 10 4.92 -17.45 8.13
CA PRO A 10 5.03 -16.14 8.81
C PRO A 10 3.67 -15.51 9.11
N PHE A 11 2.67 -15.73 8.25
CA PHE A 11 1.32 -15.24 8.46
C PHE A 11 0.60 -16.01 9.58
N ILE A 12 0.70 -17.35 9.58
CA ILE A 12 0.14 -18.17 10.65
C ILE A 12 0.76 -17.79 11.99
N PHE A 13 2.09 -17.61 12.02
CA PHE A 13 2.80 -17.18 13.22
C PHE A 13 2.24 -15.86 13.75
N LEU A 14 2.10 -14.84 12.89
CA LEU A 14 1.51 -13.56 13.28
C LEU A 14 0.10 -13.71 13.89
N VAL A 15 -0.78 -14.51 13.27
CA VAL A 15 -2.15 -14.70 13.76
C VAL A 15 -2.15 -15.39 15.13
N VAL A 16 -1.38 -16.46 15.27
CA VAL A 16 -1.30 -17.23 16.52
C VAL A 16 -0.70 -16.39 17.64
N THR A 17 0.42 -15.70 17.40
CA THR A 17 1.03 -14.84 18.42
C THR A 17 0.09 -13.70 18.80
N SER A 18 -0.56 -13.05 17.84
CA SER A 18 -1.52 -11.97 18.12
C SER A 18 -2.69 -12.45 18.99
N LEU A 19 -3.23 -13.65 18.72
CA LEU A 19 -4.30 -14.21 19.55
C LEU A 19 -3.81 -14.61 20.94
N SER A 20 -2.66 -15.28 21.03
CA SER A 20 -2.09 -15.71 22.31
C SER A 20 -1.77 -14.52 23.21
N TRP A 21 -1.11 -13.50 22.69
CA TRP A 21 -0.81 -12.28 23.43
C TRP A 21 -2.06 -11.46 23.68
N GLY A 22 -3.01 -11.42 22.74
CA GLY A 22 -4.35 -10.87 22.93
C GLY A 22 -5.04 -11.41 24.19
N ILE A 23 -5.03 -12.73 24.37
CA ILE A 23 -5.58 -13.37 25.56
C ILE A 23 -4.76 -13.01 26.80
N TYR A 24 -3.43 -13.02 26.71
CA TYR A 24 -2.54 -12.68 27.83
C TYR A 24 -2.79 -11.28 28.42
N TYR A 25 -2.92 -10.26 27.56
CA TYR A 25 -3.11 -8.87 28.00
C TYR A 25 -4.55 -8.56 28.41
N THR A 26 -5.54 -9.30 27.91
CA THR A 26 -6.97 -9.07 28.24
C THR A 26 -7.47 -9.91 29.42
N THR A 27 -6.80 -11.00 29.78
CA THR A 27 -7.24 -11.90 30.85
C THR A 27 -6.35 -11.84 32.09
N THR A 28 -6.99 -11.87 33.27
CA THR A 28 -6.30 -11.95 34.55
C THR A 28 -5.85 -13.37 34.83
N THR A 29 -4.69 -13.73 34.28
CA THR A 29 -4.07 -15.04 34.48
C THR A 29 -2.96 -14.96 35.53
N HIS A 30 -2.64 -16.10 36.15
CA HIS A 30 -1.50 -16.22 37.07
C HIS A 30 -0.16 -15.89 36.37
N PHE A 31 -0.08 -16.08 35.05
CA PHE A 31 1.07 -15.70 34.23
C PHE A 31 1.27 -14.19 34.10
N ASN A 32 0.22 -13.40 34.31
CA ASN A 32 0.25 -11.94 34.27
C ASN A 32 0.13 -11.32 35.68
N ASN A 33 0.42 -12.10 36.74
CA ASN A 33 0.24 -11.67 38.12
C ASN A 33 -1.13 -10.97 38.36
N SER A 34 -2.20 -11.56 37.82
CA SER A 34 -3.57 -11.01 37.87
C SER A 34 -3.75 -9.65 37.17
N GLY A 35 -2.93 -9.34 36.16
CA GLY A 35 -3.03 -8.11 35.36
C GLY A 35 -2.03 -7.02 35.75
N GLU A 36 -1.14 -7.27 36.72
CA GLU A 36 -0.09 -6.31 37.11
C GLU A 36 1.19 -6.41 36.26
N ALA A 37 1.41 -7.53 35.58
CA ALA A 37 2.67 -7.83 34.88
C ALA A 37 2.54 -7.76 33.34
N ASN A 38 1.96 -6.67 32.82
CA ASN A 38 1.72 -6.47 31.38
C ASN A 38 3.00 -6.05 30.64
N TYR A 39 3.92 -6.97 30.44
CA TYR A 39 5.18 -6.69 29.78
C TYR A 39 5.03 -6.53 28.25
N GLU A 40 5.20 -5.33 27.71
CA GLU A 40 5.15 -5.06 26.25
C GLU A 40 6.26 -5.76 25.44
N TRP A 41 7.39 -6.12 26.09
CA TRP A 41 8.56 -6.68 25.41
C TRP A 41 8.33 -8.09 24.85
N LEU A 42 7.35 -8.82 25.38
CA LEU A 42 7.01 -10.17 24.94
C LEU A 42 6.50 -10.16 23.49
N PHE A 43 5.51 -9.33 23.21
CA PHE A 43 4.97 -9.18 21.86
C PHE A 43 5.95 -8.44 20.92
N LEU A 44 6.78 -7.53 21.46
CA LEU A 44 7.86 -6.90 20.68
C LEU A 44 8.84 -7.92 20.10
N ILE A 45 9.30 -8.88 20.90
CA ILE A 45 10.30 -9.85 20.43
C ILE A 45 9.71 -10.68 19.28
N ASP A 46 8.49 -11.18 19.45
CA ASP A 46 7.82 -11.99 18.44
C ASP A 46 7.53 -11.19 17.17
N GLY A 47 7.06 -9.95 17.31
CA GLY A 47 6.69 -9.08 16.19
C GLY A 47 7.87 -8.49 15.43
N LEU A 48 8.88 -7.95 16.13
CA LEU A 48 9.99 -7.20 15.54
C LEU A 48 11.19 -8.07 15.16
N PHE A 49 11.42 -9.19 15.85
CA PHE A 49 12.61 -10.02 15.62
C PHE A 49 12.26 -11.38 15.01
N VAL A 50 11.35 -12.13 15.63
CA VAL A 50 11.03 -13.50 15.18
C VAL A 50 10.34 -13.47 13.81
N LEU A 51 9.42 -12.52 13.60
CA LEU A 51 8.64 -12.43 12.36
C LEU A 51 9.48 -12.09 11.11
N PRO A 52 10.38 -11.08 11.14
CA PRO A 52 11.32 -10.85 10.05
C PRO A 52 12.25 -12.03 9.81
N LEU A 53 12.76 -12.64 10.88
CA LEU A 53 13.62 -13.81 10.77
C LEU A 53 12.89 -14.96 10.06
N LEU A 54 11.63 -15.23 10.44
CA LEU A 54 10.78 -16.21 9.77
C LEU A 54 10.55 -15.86 8.30
N CYS A 55 10.40 -14.59 7.95
CA CYS A 55 10.29 -14.17 6.54
C CYS A 55 11.55 -14.51 5.75
N PHE A 56 12.74 -14.18 6.27
CA PHE A 56 14.02 -14.47 5.62
C PHE A 56 14.33 -15.97 5.55
N VAL A 57 13.93 -16.75 6.56
CA VAL A 57 14.10 -18.20 6.56
C VAL A 57 13.07 -18.86 5.63
N CYS A 58 11.84 -18.37 5.55
CA CYS A 58 10.77 -19.02 4.81
C CYS A 58 10.75 -18.69 3.32
N ILE A 59 11.11 -17.47 2.94
CA ILE A 59 10.98 -16.95 1.58
C ILE A 59 12.36 -16.93 0.93
N LYS A 60 12.52 -17.68 -0.18
CA LYS A 60 13.80 -17.79 -0.89
C LYS A 60 14.28 -16.45 -1.49
N ASP A 61 13.35 -15.66 -2.01
CA ASP A 61 13.67 -14.36 -2.60
C ASP A 61 13.85 -13.31 -1.51
N LYS A 62 15.07 -12.80 -1.36
CA LYS A 62 15.43 -11.83 -0.32
C LYS A 62 14.66 -10.51 -0.46
N LYS A 63 14.35 -10.06 -1.68
CA LYS A 63 13.59 -8.82 -1.90
C LYS A 63 12.15 -9.01 -1.44
N GLN A 64 11.53 -10.13 -1.82
CA GLN A 64 10.18 -10.46 -1.36
C GLN A 64 10.12 -10.70 0.15
N ALA A 65 11.15 -11.34 0.72
CA ALA A 65 11.27 -11.57 2.15
C ALA A 65 11.34 -10.24 2.92
N LEU A 66 12.13 -9.28 2.43
CA LEU A 66 12.26 -7.96 3.04
C LEU A 66 10.94 -7.19 2.99
N VAL A 67 10.28 -7.14 1.83
CA VAL A 67 8.97 -6.45 1.71
C VAL A 67 7.95 -7.09 2.65
N LYS A 68 7.89 -8.42 2.71
CA LYS A 68 6.97 -9.12 3.61
C LYS A 68 7.31 -8.91 5.09
N ALA A 69 8.59 -8.91 5.45
CA ALA A 69 9.03 -8.63 6.81
C ALA A 69 8.58 -7.24 7.26
N VAL A 70 8.79 -6.21 6.42
CA VAL A 70 8.33 -4.84 6.71
C VAL A 70 6.82 -4.80 6.87
N VAL A 71 6.06 -5.40 5.95
CA VAL A 71 4.59 -5.42 6.03
C VAL A 71 4.10 -6.10 7.31
N TYR A 72 4.66 -7.25 7.66
CA TYR A 72 4.21 -7.95 8.85
C TYR A 72 4.66 -7.29 10.16
N VAL A 73 5.84 -6.68 10.20
CA VAL A 73 6.26 -5.86 11.35
C VAL A 73 5.32 -4.68 11.54
N SER A 74 4.98 -3.96 10.46
CA SER A 74 4.00 -2.87 10.53
C SER A 74 2.63 -3.36 11.01
N LEU A 75 2.20 -4.53 10.56
CA LEU A 75 0.94 -5.13 11.00
C LEU A 75 1.00 -5.57 12.47
N ALA A 76 2.13 -6.12 12.93
CA ALA A 76 2.35 -6.47 14.33
C ALA A 76 2.32 -5.22 15.22
N ILE A 77 2.99 -4.13 14.85
CA ILE A 77 2.95 -2.85 15.59
C ILE A 77 1.51 -2.34 15.70
N LEU A 78 0.75 -2.41 14.61
CA LEU A 78 -0.66 -2.01 14.60
C LEU A 78 -1.50 -2.88 15.55
N VAL A 79 -1.36 -4.20 15.49
CA VAL A 79 -2.09 -5.14 16.34
C VAL A 79 -1.74 -4.95 17.82
N GLY A 80 -0.46 -4.80 18.15
CA GLY A 80 -0.02 -4.59 19.52
C GLY A 80 -0.51 -3.28 20.12
N SER A 81 -0.71 -2.25 19.30
CA SER A 81 -1.32 -0.98 19.73
C SER A 81 -2.75 -1.17 20.26
N PHE A 82 -3.49 -2.15 19.74
CA PHE A 82 -4.85 -2.47 20.20
C PHE A 82 -4.88 -3.45 21.38
N ILE A 83 -3.87 -4.31 21.49
CA ILE A 83 -3.86 -5.40 22.47
C ILE A 83 -3.20 -4.98 23.79
N ILE A 84 -2.12 -4.18 23.72
CA ILE A 84 -1.33 -3.80 24.89
C ILE A 84 -2.04 -2.66 25.63
N PRO A 85 -2.24 -2.75 26.96
CA PRO A 85 -2.82 -1.67 27.76
C PRO A 85 -1.96 -0.40 27.73
N ASP A 86 -2.60 0.77 27.60
CA ASP A 86 -1.89 2.06 27.49
C ASP A 86 -0.95 2.34 28.67
N GLU A 87 -1.32 1.93 29.89
CA GLU A 87 -0.51 2.10 31.10
C GLU A 87 0.85 1.39 31.05
N SER A 88 0.98 0.39 30.17
CA SER A 88 2.18 -0.45 30.03
C SER A 88 3.02 -0.14 28.78
N LYS A 89 2.61 0.84 27.97
CA LYS A 89 3.29 1.23 26.74
C LYS A 89 4.41 2.21 27.05
N VAL A 90 5.66 1.77 26.92
CA VAL A 90 6.83 2.67 27.06
C VAL A 90 7.55 2.77 25.71
N ILE A 91 7.91 1.62 25.14
CA ILE A 91 8.52 1.52 23.81
C ILE A 91 7.43 1.63 22.73
N TRP A 92 6.21 1.19 23.03
CA TRP A 92 5.13 1.17 22.05
C TRP A 92 4.71 2.58 21.58
N GLU A 93 4.78 3.60 22.44
CA GLU A 93 4.47 4.99 22.05
C GLU A 93 5.39 5.52 20.93
N TYR A 94 6.68 5.17 21.00
CA TYR A 94 7.65 5.51 19.96
C TYR A 94 7.39 4.74 18.65
N LEU A 95 6.97 3.48 18.74
CA LEU A 95 6.62 2.66 17.58
C LEU A 95 5.32 3.14 16.93
N GLU A 96 4.34 3.57 17.73
CA GLU A 96 3.10 4.19 17.25
C GLU A 96 3.39 5.52 16.55
N SER A 97 4.35 6.30 17.05
CA SER A 97 4.85 7.49 16.34
C SER A 97 5.48 7.15 14.98
N GLY A 98 5.94 5.91 14.80
CA GLY A 98 6.35 5.35 13.51
C GLY A 98 5.24 5.37 12.44
N ARG A 99 3.95 5.45 12.82
CA ARG A 99 2.84 5.66 11.86
C ARG A 99 3.04 6.92 11.04
N TYR A 100 3.55 8.00 11.63
CA TYR A 100 3.84 9.23 10.89
C TYR A 100 4.97 9.02 9.88
N VAL A 101 5.99 8.22 10.22
CA VAL A 101 7.08 7.87 9.30
C VAL A 101 6.56 7.04 8.13
N LEU A 102 5.69 6.05 8.38
CA LEU A 102 5.03 5.28 7.31
C LEU A 102 4.18 6.20 6.42
N LEU A 103 3.40 7.11 7.01
CA LEU A 103 2.56 8.05 6.28
C LEU A 103 3.41 8.97 5.39
N ILE A 104 4.50 9.54 5.92
CA ILE A 104 5.47 10.32 5.15
C ILE A 104 6.03 9.48 4.00
N GLY A 105 6.38 8.22 4.26
CA GLY A 105 6.85 7.29 3.22
C GLY A 105 5.82 7.07 2.10
N PHE A 106 4.54 6.86 2.45
CA PHE A 106 3.46 6.78 1.48
C PHE A 106 3.30 8.06 0.68
N VAL A 107 3.30 9.23 1.34
CA VAL A 107 3.21 10.53 0.66
C VAL A 107 4.38 10.72 -0.30
N LEU A 108 5.60 10.35 0.09
CA LEU A 108 6.78 10.43 -0.80
C LEU A 108 6.66 9.49 -2.00
N LEU A 109 6.14 8.27 -1.81
CA LEU A 109 5.86 7.34 -2.91
C LEU A 109 4.84 7.94 -3.90
N GLU A 110 3.76 8.53 -3.39
CA GLU A 110 2.75 9.22 -4.21
C GLU A 110 3.35 10.39 -4.98
N VAL A 111 4.15 11.24 -4.32
CA VAL A 111 4.85 12.36 -4.98
C VAL A 111 5.78 11.85 -6.08
N MET A 112 6.56 10.79 -5.83
CA MET A 112 7.40 10.18 -6.85
C MET A 112 6.59 9.61 -8.01
N ALA A 113 5.44 8.98 -7.74
CA ALA A 113 4.53 8.48 -8.77
C ALA A 113 3.99 9.61 -9.65
N ILE A 114 3.54 10.72 -9.03
CA ILE A 114 3.08 11.92 -9.72
C ILE A 114 4.20 12.49 -10.61
N VAL A 115 5.42 12.66 -10.07
CA VAL A 115 6.57 13.17 -10.84
C VAL A 115 6.91 12.26 -12.02
N THR A 116 6.92 10.94 -11.82
CA THR A 116 7.19 9.95 -12.86
C THR A 116 6.13 10.01 -13.97
N MET A 117 4.86 10.14 -13.59
CA MET A 117 3.75 10.33 -14.52
C MET A 117 3.92 11.62 -15.32
N PHE A 118 4.21 12.75 -14.68
CA PHE A 118 4.43 14.02 -15.38
C PHE A 118 5.56 13.92 -16.42
N MET A 119 6.67 13.28 -16.05
CA MET A 119 7.77 13.04 -16.99
C MET A 119 7.34 12.14 -18.15
N ALA A 120 6.60 11.06 -17.88
CA ALA A 120 6.09 10.15 -18.90
C ALA A 120 5.15 10.88 -19.89
N ILE A 121 4.23 11.70 -19.39
CA ILE A 121 3.32 12.51 -20.22
C ILE A 121 4.09 13.52 -21.06
N LYS A 122 5.07 14.21 -20.48
CA LYS A 122 5.91 15.17 -21.22
C LYS A 122 6.67 14.49 -22.36
N VAL A 123 7.19 13.28 -22.12
CA VAL A 123 7.86 12.48 -23.16
C VAL A 123 6.87 12.00 -24.23
N ALA A 124 5.67 11.56 -23.86
CA ALA A 124 4.64 11.12 -24.79
C ALA A 124 4.12 12.27 -25.69
N LEU A 125 3.87 13.45 -25.10
CA LEU A 125 3.50 14.67 -25.85
C LEU A 125 4.61 15.10 -26.82
N SER A 126 5.88 15.00 -26.42
CA SER A 126 7.02 15.28 -27.30
C SER A 126 7.12 14.29 -28.48
N LYS A 127 6.50 13.11 -28.39
CA LYS A 127 6.50 12.07 -29.41
C LYS A 127 5.19 11.95 -30.19
N GLN A 128 4.18 12.80 -29.91
CA GLN A 128 2.81 12.70 -30.45
C GLN A 128 2.15 11.32 -30.22
N GLU A 129 2.52 10.62 -29.16
CA GLU A 129 1.88 9.36 -28.76
C GLU A 129 0.68 9.63 -27.84
N ASP A 130 -0.36 8.79 -27.92
CA ASP A 130 -1.52 8.88 -27.03
C ASP A 130 -1.05 8.70 -25.57
N PRO A 131 -1.25 9.70 -24.70
CA PRO A 131 -0.76 9.66 -23.32
C PRO A 131 -1.38 8.54 -22.50
N ASP A 132 -2.57 8.04 -22.85
CA ASP A 132 -3.21 6.94 -22.13
C ASP A 132 -2.51 5.59 -22.41
N LEU A 133 -2.14 5.34 -23.67
CA LEU A 133 -1.38 4.16 -24.07
C LEU A 133 0.05 4.17 -23.48
N ALA A 134 0.65 5.35 -23.37
CA ALA A 134 1.95 5.54 -22.71
C ALA A 134 1.90 5.19 -21.21
N ILE A 135 0.82 5.57 -20.51
CA ILE A 135 0.65 5.26 -19.07
C ILE A 135 0.43 3.76 -18.86
N VAL A 136 -0.47 3.13 -19.62
CA VAL A 136 -0.74 1.69 -19.49
C VAL A 136 0.53 0.88 -19.72
N SER A 137 1.28 1.20 -20.77
CA SER A 137 2.53 0.51 -21.09
C SER A 137 3.62 0.75 -20.04
N ALA A 138 3.73 1.97 -19.49
CA ALA A 138 4.67 2.29 -18.41
C ALA A 138 4.32 1.54 -17.11
N VAL A 139 3.06 1.56 -16.66
CA VAL A 139 2.63 0.87 -15.44
C VAL A 139 2.79 -0.64 -15.59
N GLN A 140 2.41 -1.21 -16.74
CA GLN A 140 2.55 -2.63 -17.02
C GLN A 140 4.02 -3.08 -17.06
N LYS A 141 4.95 -2.22 -17.47
CA LYS A 141 6.39 -2.51 -17.48
C LYS A 141 6.96 -2.68 -16.08
N TYR A 142 6.49 -1.90 -15.10
CA TYR A 142 6.99 -1.95 -13.72
C TYR A 142 6.25 -2.97 -12.84
N VAL A 143 4.95 -3.15 -13.04
CA VAL A 143 4.09 -3.95 -12.13
C VAL A 143 3.66 -5.30 -12.74
N GLY A 144 3.84 -5.47 -14.06
CA GLY A 144 3.37 -6.65 -14.79
C GLY A 144 1.86 -6.62 -15.03
N LYS A 145 1.30 -7.69 -15.60
CA LYS A 145 -0.15 -7.81 -15.84
C LYS A 145 -0.83 -8.40 -14.60
N GLY A 146 -1.75 -7.65 -13.98
CA GLY A 146 -2.47 -8.12 -12.78
C GLY A 146 -3.44 -7.08 -12.19
N ALA A 147 -4.11 -7.42 -11.09
CA ALA A 147 -5.06 -6.52 -10.42
C ALA A 147 -4.39 -5.22 -9.93
N LEU A 148 -3.17 -5.30 -9.42
CA LEU A 148 -2.37 -4.13 -9.02
C LEU A 148 -2.08 -3.20 -10.21
N CYS A 149 -1.83 -3.75 -11.40
CA CYS A 149 -1.65 -2.94 -12.60
C CYS A 149 -2.91 -2.15 -12.94
N LYS A 150 -4.10 -2.76 -12.79
CA LYS A 150 -5.37 -2.08 -13.05
C LYS A 150 -5.61 -0.93 -12.07
N ILE A 151 -5.35 -1.16 -10.78
CA ILE A 151 -5.50 -0.15 -9.73
C ILE A 151 -4.54 1.02 -9.97
N LEU A 152 -3.25 0.74 -10.18
CA LEU A 152 -2.26 1.77 -10.43
C LEU A 152 -2.49 2.52 -11.73
N THR A 153 -2.97 1.84 -12.78
CA THR A 153 -3.37 2.51 -14.03
C THR A 153 -4.54 3.46 -13.77
N PHE A 154 -5.51 3.05 -12.95
CA PHE A 154 -6.65 3.89 -12.58
C PHE A 154 -6.21 5.13 -11.79
N GLU A 155 -5.38 4.97 -10.76
CA GLU A 155 -4.83 6.10 -10.01
C GLU A 155 -4.02 7.04 -10.90
N THR A 156 -3.16 6.49 -11.76
CA THR A 156 -2.34 7.30 -12.67
C THR A 156 -3.21 8.07 -13.66
N ARG A 157 -4.31 7.49 -14.14
CA ARG A 157 -5.30 8.20 -14.96
C ARG A 157 -5.98 9.33 -14.19
N MET A 158 -6.41 9.07 -12.95
CA MET A 158 -7.02 10.10 -12.10
C MET A 158 -6.07 11.28 -11.90
N TRP A 159 -4.80 11.01 -11.59
CA TRP A 159 -3.76 12.02 -11.43
C TRP A 159 -3.47 12.76 -12.75
N MET A 160 -3.44 12.05 -13.88
CA MET A 160 -3.26 12.66 -15.20
C MET A 160 -4.39 13.63 -15.53
N PHE A 161 -5.64 13.28 -15.22
CA PHE A 161 -6.76 14.20 -15.38
C PHE A 161 -6.65 15.40 -14.42
N LEU A 162 -6.33 15.16 -13.15
CA LEU A 162 -6.26 16.23 -12.15
C LEU A 162 -5.17 17.26 -12.46
N PHE A 163 -4.02 16.81 -12.97
CA PHE A 163 -2.86 17.65 -13.18
C PHE A 163 -2.64 18.10 -14.63
N CYS A 164 -3.05 17.30 -15.62
CA CYS A 164 -2.80 17.56 -17.04
C CYS A 164 -4.08 17.86 -17.85
N ALA A 165 -5.24 18.07 -17.20
CA ALA A 165 -6.49 18.46 -17.87
C ALA A 165 -6.32 19.62 -18.87
N ASN A 166 -5.48 20.61 -18.56
CA ASN A 166 -5.25 21.78 -19.42
C ASN A 166 -4.16 21.59 -20.48
N SER A 167 -3.32 20.55 -20.35
CA SER A 167 -2.20 20.28 -21.25
C SER A 167 -2.52 19.23 -22.33
N ILE A 168 -3.61 18.48 -22.16
CA ILE A 168 -4.00 17.42 -23.08
C ILE A 168 -5.07 17.96 -24.02
N SER A 169 -4.66 18.32 -25.24
CA SER A 169 -5.63 18.65 -26.29
C SER A 169 -6.32 17.37 -26.77
N PHE A 170 -7.66 17.39 -26.82
CA PHE A 170 -8.54 16.31 -27.31
C PHE A 170 -8.12 15.69 -28.66
N LYS A 171 -7.25 16.36 -29.42
CA LYS A 171 -6.68 15.88 -30.69
C LYS A 171 -5.70 14.70 -30.55
N HIS A 172 -5.24 14.38 -29.34
CA HIS A 172 -4.23 13.33 -29.11
C HIS A 172 -4.82 11.98 -28.65
N PHE A 173 -6.13 11.89 -28.42
CA PHE A 173 -6.79 10.62 -28.06
C PHE A 173 -7.35 9.92 -29.30
N HIS A 174 -7.09 8.63 -29.46
CA HIS A 174 -7.69 7.84 -30.54
C HIS A 174 -9.16 7.48 -30.23
N GLY A 175 -10.10 8.18 -30.86
CA GLY A 175 -11.54 7.87 -30.84
C GLY A 175 -12.34 8.83 -31.70
N SER A 176 -13.40 8.34 -32.37
CA SER A 176 -14.31 9.19 -33.14
C SER A 176 -15.03 10.17 -32.21
N GLN A 177 -14.99 11.45 -32.58
CA GLN A 177 -15.65 12.56 -31.89
C GLN A 177 -17.18 12.31 -31.87
N HIS A 178 -17.71 11.82 -30.75
CA HIS A 178 -19.15 11.59 -30.60
C HIS A 178 -19.86 12.66 -29.75
N PHE A 179 -19.14 13.60 -29.15
CA PHE A 179 -19.74 14.67 -28.34
C PHE A 179 -19.12 16.03 -28.65
N SER A 180 -19.86 16.82 -29.41
CA SER A 180 -19.65 18.25 -29.57
C SER A 180 -20.69 18.99 -28.71
N TYR A 181 -20.47 19.05 -27.40
CA TYR A 181 -21.06 20.10 -26.56
C TYR A 181 -19.97 21.13 -26.28
N HIS A 182 -19.70 21.94 -27.31
CA HIS A 182 -18.93 23.16 -27.17
C HIS A 182 -19.51 24.00 -26.02
N LEU A 183 -18.65 24.48 -25.12
CA LEU A 183 -18.82 25.75 -24.38
C LEU A 183 -19.87 25.82 -23.25
N LYS A 184 -19.84 24.94 -22.24
CA LYS A 184 -20.40 25.31 -20.93
C LYS A 184 -19.64 24.67 -19.76
N ASP A 185 -18.80 25.50 -19.15
CA ASP A 185 -18.14 25.34 -17.85
C ASP A 185 -17.01 24.31 -17.76
N GLY A 186 -15.79 24.86 -17.67
CA GLY A 186 -14.52 24.16 -17.74
C GLY A 186 -14.35 23.02 -16.74
N SER A 187 -13.72 21.96 -17.26
CA SER A 187 -12.94 20.90 -16.58
C SER A 187 -13.48 20.18 -15.34
N GLN A 188 -14.66 20.51 -14.81
CA GLN A 188 -15.17 19.96 -13.54
C GLN A 188 -16.03 18.70 -13.75
N SER A 189 -16.80 18.62 -14.85
CA SER A 189 -17.81 17.56 -15.02
C SER A 189 -17.28 16.28 -15.70
N THR A 190 -16.13 16.35 -16.38
CA THR A 190 -15.62 15.21 -17.17
C THR A 190 -14.93 14.14 -16.33
N ALA A 191 -14.42 14.47 -15.15
CA ALA A 191 -13.78 13.50 -14.26
C ALA A 191 -14.75 12.41 -13.76
N LEU A 192 -15.99 12.80 -13.47
CA LEU A 192 -17.07 11.87 -13.07
C LEU A 192 -17.56 11.01 -14.23
N GLY A 193 -17.46 11.50 -15.49
CA GLY A 193 -17.88 10.77 -16.69
C GLY A 193 -16.98 9.59 -17.08
N PHE A 194 -15.78 9.48 -16.50
CA PHE A 194 -14.88 8.35 -16.71
C PHE A 194 -15.05 7.22 -15.69
N ILE A 195 -15.77 7.45 -14.60
CA ILE A 195 -16.09 6.44 -13.57
C ILE A 195 -16.93 5.26 -14.10
N PRO A 196 -17.90 5.41 -15.03
CA PRO A 196 -18.74 4.29 -15.45
C PRO A 196 -18.08 3.35 -16.47
N ARG A 197 -16.92 3.69 -17.06
CA ARG A 197 -16.29 2.85 -18.10
C ARG A 197 -15.43 1.72 -17.51
N PHE A 198 -15.98 1.06 -16.49
CA PHE A 198 -15.36 -0.02 -15.73
C PHE A 198 -16.00 -1.40 -16.00
N SER A 199 -16.99 -1.50 -16.89
CA SER A 199 -17.80 -2.73 -17.07
C SER A 199 -17.81 -3.35 -18.48
N GLN A 200 -16.81 -3.15 -19.33
CA GLN A 200 -16.61 -3.97 -20.53
C GLN A 200 -15.12 -4.22 -20.79
#